data_AF-A0A8C0ADS1-F1
#
_entry.id   AF-A0A8C0ADS1-F1
#
_cell.length_a   1.000
_cell.length_b   1.000
_cell.length_c   1.000
_cell.angle_alpha   90.00
_cell.angle_beta   90.00
_cell.angle_gamma   90.00
#
_symmetry.space_group_name_H-M   'P 1'
#
loop_
_entity.id
_entity.type
_entity.pdbx_description
1 polymer ?
#
loop_
_entity_poly.entity_id
_entity_poly.type
_entity_poly.pdbx_seq_one_letter_code
_entity_poly.pdbx_strand_id
1 'polypeptide(L)'
;MASPARCGFPARKNSRLDAFLRRHLPPEVYDAVRAYEQCIVVSDSEKHTLKYVVLTDRLIYLTENPPKSIRRVVALRDIVAIDLIDDYPEFLSPPDRETNQHIRIIYYSTILKKECEKSKGVRKFLFPFHHANANNKKVKEENNGPIFWRGKKSNSLNESIFRSEEKIKHFGQLKSELFLKDNTLRKILCLITELKVTAQKNFILKRLFWKTSDLFYFLVNKLHEYLPESRDKNALHNRSQRADELVVCIEIIQTLGRMFRETETESLRLNILAAKKGTLFNLLVILISEPQIPKSGPVFDIQLVADSTLVEMSLDDELQKLILEYTDTATALLYEILLVFQQGNIGLESTKFAISWIMSFLQSCPPIITFVASIVKQVVKGLSASFQLLSPGRAVLLYQQFYILKSCLQYSKTLAEYIRNNYREEFRYFIHMPALEKRLPLCYPITQPTTQLFHEVLKLVEQKQSVKC
;
A
#
# COMPACT_ATOMS: atom_id res chain seq x y z
N MET A 1 15.39 12.54 -31.77
CA MET A 1 15.37 13.06 -30.39
C MET A 1 14.37 12.23 -29.60
N ALA A 2 14.84 11.54 -28.56
CA ALA A 2 13.98 10.69 -27.73
C ALA A 2 13.12 11.59 -26.83
N SER A 3 11.80 11.46 -26.93
CA SER A 3 10.88 12.13 -26.01
C SER A 3 11.17 11.62 -24.58
N PRO A 4 11.30 12.51 -23.57
CA PRO A 4 11.59 12.08 -22.21
C PRO A 4 10.46 11.18 -21.70
N ALA A 5 10.83 10.10 -21.02
CA ALA A 5 9.88 9.16 -20.43
C ALA A 5 8.89 9.94 -19.55
N ARG A 6 7.60 9.91 -19.91
CA ARG A 6 6.54 10.46 -19.06
C ARG A 6 6.52 9.66 -17.75
N CYS A 7 6.54 10.39 -16.65
CA CYS A 7 6.61 9.86 -15.28
C CYS A 7 5.55 8.76 -15.06
N GLY A 8 5.98 7.60 -14.54
CA GLY A 8 5.08 6.51 -14.10
C GLY A 8 5.13 5.20 -14.89
N PHE A 9 5.76 5.14 -16.07
CA PHE A 9 5.86 3.89 -16.86
C PHE A 9 7.29 3.34 -16.92
N PRO A 10 7.47 2.01 -16.94
CA PRO A 10 8.79 1.39 -17.03
C PRO A 10 9.52 1.83 -18.31
N ALA A 11 10.82 2.13 -18.18
CA ALA A 11 11.64 2.57 -19.31
C ALA A 11 11.66 1.51 -20.43
N ARG A 12 11.62 1.97 -21.69
CA ARG A 12 11.74 1.16 -22.91
C ARG A 12 13.15 0.55 -23.01
N LYS A 13 13.39 -0.56 -22.31
CA LYS A 13 14.74 -1.15 -22.13
C LYS A 13 15.19 -2.08 -23.27
N ASN A 14 14.26 -2.64 -24.05
CA ASN A 14 14.59 -3.59 -25.12
C ASN A 14 14.63 -2.89 -26.49
N SER A 15 15.84 -2.57 -26.97
CA SER A 15 16.08 -1.86 -28.23
C SER A 15 15.66 -2.66 -29.48
N ARG A 16 15.77 -3.99 -29.44
CA ARG A 16 15.34 -4.87 -30.55
C ARG A 16 13.83 -4.91 -30.68
N LEU A 17 13.13 -5.01 -29.55
CA LEU A 17 11.67 -4.99 -29.53
C LEU A 17 11.14 -3.61 -29.94
N ASP A 18 11.73 -2.52 -29.44
CA ASP A 18 11.30 -1.17 -29.81
C ASP A 18 11.46 -0.91 -31.33
N ALA A 19 12.60 -1.33 -31.92
CA ALA A 19 12.81 -1.25 -33.36
C ALA A 19 11.81 -2.10 -34.16
N PHE A 20 11.43 -3.29 -33.64
CA PHE A 20 10.40 -4.12 -34.24
C PHE A 20 9.03 -3.43 -34.20
N LEU A 21 8.63 -2.89 -33.04
CA LEU A 21 7.34 -2.21 -32.87
C LEU A 21 7.23 -0.98 -33.79
N ARG A 22 8.31 -0.19 -33.90
CA ARG A 22 8.35 0.99 -34.78
C ARG A 22 8.17 0.66 -36.27
N ARG A 23 8.54 -0.56 -36.69
CA ARG A 23 8.40 -1.01 -38.09
C ARG A 23 7.03 -1.62 -38.39
N HIS A 24 6.38 -2.22 -37.39
CA HIS A 24 5.17 -3.03 -37.61
C HIS A 24 3.88 -2.39 -37.08
N LEU A 25 3.99 -1.30 -36.29
CA LEU A 25 2.83 -0.52 -35.85
C LEU A 25 2.73 0.80 -36.64
N PRO A 26 1.50 1.28 -36.92
CA PRO A 26 1.30 2.63 -37.43
C PRO A 26 1.93 3.67 -36.47
N PRO A 27 2.46 4.80 -36.98
CA PRO A 27 3.11 5.82 -36.16
C PRO A 27 2.27 6.27 -34.96
N GLU A 28 0.98 6.52 -35.17
CA GLU A 28 0.02 6.92 -34.14
C GLU A 28 -0.10 5.88 -33.00
N VAL A 29 -0.08 4.59 -33.35
CA VAL A 29 -0.19 3.50 -32.39
C VAL A 29 1.14 3.29 -31.65
N TYR A 30 2.27 3.44 -32.33
CA TYR A 30 3.60 3.36 -31.71
C TYR A 30 3.83 4.50 -30.71
N ASP A 31 3.42 5.72 -31.05
CA ASP A 31 3.50 6.88 -30.16
C ASP A 31 2.59 6.73 -28.93
N ALA A 32 1.51 5.96 -29.07
CA ALA A 32 0.61 5.60 -27.98
C ALA A 32 1.11 4.44 -27.09
N VAL A 33 2.22 3.75 -27.43
CA VAL A 33 2.77 2.67 -26.60
C VAL A 33 3.26 3.23 -25.25
N ARG A 34 2.65 2.74 -24.18
CA ARG A 34 2.94 3.16 -22.79
C ARG A 34 3.96 2.28 -22.11
N ALA A 35 3.85 0.97 -22.31
CA ALA A 35 4.75 -0.01 -21.69
C ALA A 35 4.80 -1.29 -22.53
N TYR A 36 5.87 -2.04 -22.37
CA TYR A 36 5.95 -3.42 -22.84
C TYR A 36 6.79 -4.25 -21.87
N GLU A 37 6.36 -5.48 -21.60
CA GLU A 37 7.04 -6.41 -20.70
C GLU A 37 6.99 -7.84 -21.23
N GLN A 38 7.92 -8.66 -20.77
CA GLN A 38 7.94 -10.08 -21.06
C GLN A 38 6.94 -10.80 -20.17
N CYS A 39 6.14 -11.70 -20.73
CA CYS A 39 5.12 -12.43 -20.00
C CYS A 39 4.97 -13.86 -20.52
N ILE A 40 4.35 -14.72 -19.70
CA ILE A 40 3.92 -16.05 -20.10
C ILE A 40 2.42 -16.01 -20.28
N VAL A 41 1.96 -16.37 -21.47
CA VAL A 41 0.56 -16.26 -21.86
C VAL A 41 -0.10 -17.63 -21.79
N VAL A 42 -1.23 -17.67 -21.09
CA VAL A 42 -2.13 -18.81 -20.99
C VAL A 42 -3.51 -18.39 -21.50
N SER A 43 -4.04 -19.11 -22.47
CA SER A 43 -5.38 -18.91 -23.04
C SER A 43 -5.91 -20.22 -23.61
N ASP A 44 -7.17 -20.26 -24.05
CA ASP A 44 -7.76 -21.44 -24.70
C ASP A 44 -6.92 -21.96 -25.89
N SER A 45 -6.26 -21.04 -26.61
CA SER A 45 -5.41 -21.34 -27.76
C SER A 45 -3.91 -21.48 -27.43
N GLU A 46 -3.47 -21.07 -26.24
CA GLU A 46 -2.04 -21.00 -25.91
C GLU A 46 -1.75 -21.56 -24.53
N LYS A 47 -0.86 -22.55 -24.48
CA LYS A 47 -0.42 -23.17 -23.23
C LYS A 47 0.99 -22.69 -22.90
N HIS A 48 1.09 -21.77 -21.93
CA HIS A 48 2.34 -21.30 -21.33
C HIS A 48 3.40 -20.82 -22.35
N THR A 49 3.02 -19.89 -23.23
CA THR A 49 3.95 -19.38 -24.26
C THR A 49 4.62 -18.10 -23.82
N LEU A 50 5.96 -18.03 -23.97
CA LEU A 50 6.75 -16.85 -23.63
C LEU A 50 6.62 -15.79 -24.72
N LYS A 51 6.09 -14.62 -24.36
CA LYS A 51 5.78 -13.51 -25.26
C LYS A 51 6.17 -12.16 -24.66
N TYR A 52 5.99 -11.10 -25.42
CA TYR A 52 5.90 -9.76 -24.87
C TYR A 52 4.47 -9.25 -24.95
N VAL A 53 4.01 -8.65 -23.86
CA VAL A 53 2.80 -7.83 -23.81
C VAL A 53 3.17 -6.39 -24.11
N VAL A 54 2.39 -5.73 -24.96
CA VAL A 54 2.58 -4.32 -25.32
C VAL A 54 1.29 -3.58 -25.01
N LEU A 55 1.36 -2.60 -24.13
CA LEU A 55 0.24 -1.79 -23.68
C LEU A 55 0.25 -0.45 -24.42
N THR A 56 -0.87 -0.14 -25.08
CA THR A 56 -1.16 1.18 -25.65
C THR A 56 -2.25 1.89 -24.83
N ASP A 57 -2.65 3.09 -25.25
CA ASP A 57 -3.75 3.84 -24.63
C ASP A 57 -5.14 3.20 -24.83
N ARG A 58 -5.29 2.30 -25.82
CA ARG A 58 -6.58 1.70 -26.19
C ARG A 58 -6.59 0.17 -26.25
N LEU A 59 -5.45 -0.46 -26.50
CA LEU A 59 -5.34 -1.89 -26.84
C LEU A 59 -4.15 -2.56 -26.14
N ILE A 60 -4.31 -3.84 -25.86
CA ILE A 60 -3.24 -4.75 -25.48
C ILE A 60 -2.86 -5.59 -26.70
N TYR A 61 -1.56 -5.64 -26.99
CA TYR A 61 -0.97 -6.47 -28.03
C TYR A 61 -0.09 -7.55 -27.41
N LEU A 62 0.09 -8.63 -28.16
CA LEU A 62 1.08 -9.66 -27.86
C LEU A 62 1.99 -9.87 -29.06
N THR A 63 3.27 -10.08 -28.81
CA THR A 63 4.27 -10.47 -29.81
C THR A 63 5.07 -11.65 -29.29
N GLU A 64 5.54 -12.54 -30.16
CA GLU A 64 6.38 -13.66 -29.72
C GLU A 64 7.74 -13.18 -29.16
N ASN A 65 8.44 -14.09 -28.47
CA ASN A 65 9.83 -13.90 -28.09
C ASN A 65 10.70 -15.00 -28.74
N PRO A 66 11.56 -14.69 -29.74
CA PRO A 66 11.83 -13.36 -30.31
C PRO A 66 10.67 -12.81 -31.15
N PRO A 67 10.54 -11.48 -31.32
CA PRO A 67 9.41 -10.85 -32.00
C PRO A 67 9.42 -11.16 -33.50
N LYS A 68 8.34 -11.77 -34.00
CA LYS A 68 8.14 -12.08 -35.42
C LYS A 68 6.85 -11.46 -35.95
N SER A 69 5.78 -11.54 -35.16
CA SER A 69 4.48 -10.97 -35.48
C SER A 69 3.90 -10.24 -34.26
N ILE A 70 3.04 -9.25 -34.52
CA ILE A 70 2.30 -8.55 -33.47
C ILE A 70 0.80 -8.74 -33.67
N ARG A 71 0.12 -9.21 -32.63
CA ARG A 71 -1.33 -9.43 -32.66
C ARG A 71 -2.06 -8.54 -31.67
N ARG A 72 -3.26 -8.10 -32.05
CA ARG A 72 -4.22 -7.42 -31.17
C ARG A 72 -4.92 -8.48 -30.33
N VAL A 73 -5.01 -8.26 -29.01
CA VAL A 73 -5.58 -9.24 -28.09
C VAL A 73 -6.90 -8.76 -27.52
N VAL A 74 -6.89 -7.59 -26.90
CA VAL A 74 -8.05 -7.04 -26.21
C VAL A 74 -8.00 -5.52 -26.21
N ALA A 75 -9.13 -4.87 -26.43
CA ALA A 75 -9.24 -3.43 -26.22
C ALA A 75 -9.51 -3.14 -24.74
N LEU A 76 -8.90 -2.09 -24.19
CA LEU A 76 -9.02 -1.76 -22.78
C LEU A 76 -10.48 -1.49 -22.37
N ARG A 77 -11.31 -0.99 -23.30
CA ARG A 77 -12.74 -0.77 -23.09
C ARG A 77 -13.54 -2.06 -22.86
N ASP A 78 -13.04 -3.19 -23.35
CA ASP A 78 -13.72 -4.49 -23.29
C ASP A 78 -13.27 -5.31 -22.07
N ILE A 79 -12.28 -4.83 -21.30
CA ILE A 79 -11.83 -5.47 -20.07
C ILE A 79 -12.88 -5.25 -18.98
N VAL A 80 -13.36 -6.36 -18.43
CA VAL A 80 -14.37 -6.42 -17.37
C VAL A 80 -13.72 -6.46 -16.00
N ALA A 81 -12.66 -7.26 -15.88
CA ALA A 81 -11.92 -7.43 -14.64
C ALA A 81 -10.47 -7.80 -14.92
N ILE A 82 -9.59 -7.46 -14.00
CA ILE A 82 -8.22 -7.95 -13.94
C ILE A 82 -8.02 -8.52 -12.56
N ASP A 83 -7.85 -9.83 -12.47
CA ASP A 83 -7.62 -10.53 -11.23
C ASP A 83 -6.13 -10.78 -11.06
N LEU A 84 -5.62 -10.63 -9.85
CA LEU A 84 -4.33 -11.21 -9.48
C LEU A 84 -4.59 -12.60 -8.89
N ILE A 85 -3.98 -13.62 -9.49
CA ILE A 85 -4.13 -15.01 -9.08
C ILE A 85 -3.01 -15.35 -8.08
N ASP A 86 -3.39 -15.71 -6.85
CA ASP A 86 -2.48 -16.14 -5.76
C ASP A 86 -2.09 -17.62 -5.90
N ASP A 87 -1.69 -18.02 -7.10
CA ASP A 87 -1.19 -19.37 -7.37
C ASP A 87 0.31 -19.32 -7.66
N TYR A 88 1.04 -20.32 -7.17
CA TYR A 88 2.41 -20.51 -7.61
C TYR A 88 2.41 -21.11 -9.02
N PRO A 89 3.05 -20.46 -10.01
CA PRO A 89 3.18 -21.06 -11.34
C PRO A 89 4.10 -22.27 -11.23
N GLU A 90 3.53 -23.46 -11.06
CA GLU A 90 4.27 -24.71 -10.87
C GLU A 90 5.19 -25.02 -12.06
N PHE A 91 4.83 -24.53 -13.24
CA PHE A 91 5.61 -24.62 -14.47
C PHE A 91 6.88 -23.76 -14.45
N LEU A 92 7.05 -22.85 -13.48
CA LEU A 92 8.30 -22.11 -13.26
C LEU A 92 9.14 -22.77 -12.18
N SER A 93 10.45 -22.85 -12.41
CA SER A 93 11.43 -23.18 -11.37
C SER A 93 11.71 -21.96 -10.48
N PRO A 94 12.04 -22.15 -9.18
CA PRO A 94 12.61 -21.07 -8.39
C PRO A 94 13.89 -20.50 -9.05
N PRO A 95 14.13 -19.17 -9.04
CA PRO A 95 13.36 -18.13 -8.34
C PRO A 95 12.19 -17.53 -9.14
N ASP A 96 12.04 -17.86 -10.43
CA ASP A 96 11.00 -17.27 -11.30
C ASP A 96 9.58 -17.52 -10.76
N ARG A 97 9.37 -18.65 -10.08
CA ARG A 97 8.12 -18.96 -9.38
C ARG A 97 7.75 -17.95 -8.29
N GLU A 98 8.74 -17.35 -7.65
CA GLU A 98 8.56 -16.46 -6.49
C GLU A 98 8.54 -14.98 -6.86
N THR A 99 9.06 -14.63 -8.04
CA THR A 99 9.23 -13.24 -8.49
C THR A 99 8.22 -12.79 -9.53
N ASN A 100 7.51 -13.72 -10.18
CA ASN A 100 6.53 -13.40 -11.21
C ASN A 100 5.11 -13.35 -10.63
N GLN A 101 4.31 -12.41 -11.13
CA GLN A 101 2.91 -12.24 -10.78
C GLN A 101 2.02 -12.89 -11.86
N HIS A 102 0.98 -13.60 -11.43
CA HIS A 102 -0.01 -14.17 -12.34
C HIS A 102 -1.24 -13.26 -12.36
N ILE A 103 -1.50 -12.63 -13.49
CA ILE A 103 -2.72 -11.83 -13.69
C ILE A 103 -3.64 -12.53 -14.69
N ARG A 104 -4.94 -12.50 -14.42
CA ARG A 104 -6.00 -12.93 -15.33
C ARG A 104 -6.81 -11.74 -15.78
N ILE A 105 -6.89 -11.55 -17.10
CA ILE A 105 -7.68 -10.49 -17.70
C ILE A 105 -8.97 -11.10 -18.22
N ILE A 106 -10.10 -10.66 -17.67
CA ILE A 106 -11.44 -11.04 -18.10
C ILE A 106 -11.97 -9.93 -19.00
N TYR A 107 -12.42 -10.27 -20.20
CA TYR A 107 -12.90 -9.29 -21.17
C TYR A 107 -14.06 -9.84 -21.99
N TYR A 108 -14.90 -8.95 -22.51
CA TYR A 108 -15.96 -9.33 -23.44
C TYR A 108 -15.35 -9.74 -24.79
N SER A 109 -15.76 -10.90 -25.30
CA SER A 109 -15.38 -11.33 -26.64
C SER A 109 -16.25 -10.63 -27.69
N THR A 110 -16.08 -9.33 -27.88
CA THR A 110 -16.73 -8.57 -28.96
C THR A 110 -15.87 -8.64 -30.22
N ILE A 111 -16.31 -9.44 -31.20
CA ILE A 111 -16.05 -9.34 -32.66
C ILE A 111 -14.58 -9.25 -33.16
N LEU A 112 -13.53 -9.17 -32.33
CA LEU A 112 -12.14 -9.21 -32.82
C LEU A 112 -11.74 -10.58 -33.40
N LYS A 113 -12.55 -11.62 -33.19
CA LYS A 113 -12.37 -12.93 -33.86
C LYS A 113 -12.66 -12.90 -35.38
N LYS A 114 -13.36 -11.89 -35.91
CA LYS A 114 -13.75 -11.87 -37.35
C LYS A 114 -12.69 -11.34 -38.32
N GLU A 115 -11.59 -10.77 -37.85
CA GLU A 115 -10.47 -10.35 -38.72
C GLU A 115 -9.30 -11.33 -38.76
N CYS A 116 -9.30 -12.40 -37.94
CA CYS A 116 -8.16 -13.33 -37.85
C CYS A 116 -8.17 -14.47 -38.89
N GLU A 117 -9.20 -14.59 -39.75
CA GLU A 117 -9.32 -15.72 -40.70
C GLU A 117 -9.81 -15.38 -42.12
N LYS A 118 -9.70 -14.12 -42.60
CA LYS A 118 -10.11 -13.81 -43.99
C LYS A 118 -9.02 -13.12 -44.81
N SER A 119 -8.08 -13.92 -45.30
CA SER A 119 -7.45 -13.68 -46.60
C SER A 119 -7.75 -14.86 -47.52
N LYS A 120 -8.94 -14.84 -48.12
CA LYS A 120 -9.27 -15.52 -49.39
C LYS A 120 -10.69 -15.12 -49.81
N GLY A 121 -10.81 -14.53 -51.00
CA GLY A 121 -12.06 -14.56 -51.75
C GLY A 121 -12.99 -13.36 -51.59
N VAL A 122 -13.14 -12.66 -52.70
CA VAL A 122 -14.06 -11.56 -53.00
C VAL A 122 -15.55 -11.96 -52.87
N ARG A 123 -16.38 -10.93 -52.62
CA ARG A 123 -17.83 -10.73 -52.91
C ARG A 123 -18.88 -10.99 -51.81
N LYS A 124 -19.55 -9.87 -51.52
CA LYS A 124 -20.98 -9.61 -51.29
C LYS A 124 -21.65 -10.06 -49.99
N PHE A 125 -22.28 -9.04 -49.39
CA PHE A 125 -23.31 -9.06 -48.37
C PHE A 125 -24.39 -10.12 -48.59
N LEU A 126 -24.93 -10.64 -47.49
CA LEU A 126 -26.36 -10.67 -47.13
C LEU A 126 -26.52 -11.26 -45.70
N PHE A 127 -27.26 -10.57 -44.84
CA PHE A 127 -27.90 -11.17 -43.66
C PHE A 127 -29.07 -12.06 -44.15
N PRO A 128 -29.49 -13.16 -43.46
CA PRO A 128 -30.42 -13.03 -42.32
C PRO A 128 -30.39 -14.16 -41.25
N PHE A 129 -31.23 -13.94 -40.24
CA PHE A 129 -31.62 -14.69 -39.03
C PHE A 129 -31.84 -16.22 -39.16
N HIS A 130 -31.57 -16.99 -38.09
CA HIS A 130 -32.57 -17.68 -37.25
C HIS A 130 -31.96 -18.67 -36.22
N HIS A 131 -32.75 -18.90 -35.16
CA HIS A 131 -32.62 -19.79 -33.99
C HIS A 131 -31.97 -21.18 -34.18
N ALA A 132 -31.32 -21.70 -33.13
CA ALA A 132 -31.73 -22.95 -32.44
C ALA A 132 -30.80 -23.34 -31.27
N ASN A 133 -31.38 -24.12 -30.38
CA ASN A 133 -30.98 -24.52 -29.03
C ASN A 133 -29.94 -25.67 -28.94
N ALA A 134 -29.36 -25.76 -27.73
CA ALA A 134 -28.99 -26.97 -26.98
C ALA A 134 -27.93 -27.94 -27.52
N ASN A 135 -26.85 -28.20 -26.77
CA ASN A 135 -26.84 -29.23 -25.72
C ASN A 135 -25.43 -29.51 -25.17
N ASN A 136 -25.42 -30.00 -23.93
CA ASN A 136 -24.27 -30.46 -23.16
C ASN A 136 -23.54 -31.66 -23.81
N LYS A 137 -22.21 -31.69 -23.68
CA LYS A 137 -21.47 -32.96 -23.56
C LYS A 137 -20.17 -32.77 -22.74
N LYS A 138 -20.09 -33.55 -21.66
CA LYS A 138 -18.93 -33.78 -20.79
C LYS A 138 -17.82 -34.58 -21.52
N VAL A 139 -16.69 -34.71 -20.80
CA VAL A 139 -15.64 -35.77 -20.86
C VAL A 139 -14.38 -35.29 -21.64
N LYS A 140 -13.11 -35.39 -21.19
CA LYS A 140 -12.39 -36.32 -20.28
C LYS A 140 -11.10 -35.66 -19.75
N GLU A 141 -10.70 -35.97 -18.53
CA GLU A 141 -9.33 -35.79 -18.02
C GLU A 141 -8.38 -36.78 -18.71
N GLU A 142 -7.21 -36.30 -19.12
CA GLU A 142 -6.03 -37.15 -19.39
C GLU A 142 -4.82 -36.60 -18.63
N ASN A 143 -4.38 -37.40 -17.65
CA ASN A 143 -3.12 -37.27 -16.94
C ASN A 143 -1.95 -37.63 -17.86
N ASN A 144 -0.96 -36.76 -18.00
CA ASN A 144 0.38 -37.14 -18.48
C ASN A 144 1.45 -36.39 -17.66
N GLY A 145 2.35 -37.16 -17.05
CA GLY A 145 3.40 -36.72 -16.13
C GLY A 145 4.52 -35.85 -16.75
N PRO A 146 5.53 -35.45 -15.95
CA PRO A 146 6.36 -34.30 -16.26
C PRO A 146 7.49 -34.65 -17.25
N ILE A 147 7.48 -33.99 -18.41
CA ILE A 147 8.57 -34.06 -19.39
C ILE A 147 9.61 -32.98 -19.04
N PHE A 148 10.80 -33.46 -18.70
CA PHE A 148 11.98 -32.69 -18.34
C PHE A 148 12.61 -32.02 -19.57
N TRP A 149 12.57 -30.69 -19.67
CA TRP A 149 13.22 -29.95 -20.77
C TRP A 149 14.40 -29.10 -20.28
N ARG A 150 15.60 -29.57 -20.61
CA ARG A 150 16.88 -28.85 -20.48
C ARG A 150 17.02 -27.88 -21.66
N GLY A 151 16.66 -26.61 -21.48
CA GLY A 151 16.80 -25.54 -22.47
C GLY A 151 17.92 -24.55 -22.12
N LYS A 152 18.78 -24.22 -23.11
CA LYS A 152 19.93 -23.31 -23.01
C LYS A 152 19.57 -21.93 -22.42
N LYS A 153 20.31 -21.52 -21.38
CA LYS A 153 20.22 -20.21 -20.70
C LYS A 153 20.50 -19.05 -21.66
N SER A 154 19.56 -18.12 -21.76
CA SER A 154 19.78 -16.79 -22.37
C SER A 154 20.31 -15.82 -21.31
N ASN A 155 21.38 -15.07 -21.64
CA ASN A 155 22.10 -14.18 -20.70
C ASN A 155 21.24 -13.13 -19.96
N SER A 156 20.05 -12.76 -20.48
CA SER A 156 19.14 -11.82 -19.79
C SER A 156 18.37 -12.44 -18.62
N LEU A 157 18.14 -13.76 -18.63
CA LEU A 157 17.52 -14.47 -17.50
C LEU A 157 18.51 -14.61 -16.33
N ASN A 158 19.79 -14.78 -16.63
CA ASN A 158 20.81 -14.82 -15.58
C ASN A 158 20.80 -13.49 -14.81
N GLU A 159 20.70 -12.35 -15.48
CA GLU A 159 20.73 -11.04 -14.81
C GLU A 159 19.50 -10.79 -13.90
N SER A 160 18.30 -11.27 -14.26
CA SER A 160 17.11 -11.16 -13.40
C SER A 160 17.16 -12.13 -12.20
N ILE A 161 17.65 -13.35 -12.43
CA ILE A 161 17.86 -14.37 -11.40
C ILE A 161 18.89 -13.89 -10.36
N PHE A 162 20.06 -13.40 -10.82
CA PHE A 162 21.11 -12.85 -9.96
C PHE A 162 20.60 -11.69 -9.11
N ARG A 163 19.87 -10.74 -9.70
CA ARG A 163 19.28 -9.61 -8.95
C ARG A 163 18.28 -10.06 -7.88
N SER A 164 17.53 -11.13 -8.11
CA SER A 164 16.55 -11.65 -7.14
C SER A 164 17.20 -12.40 -5.97
N GLU A 165 18.24 -13.20 -6.25
CA GLU A 165 19.02 -13.87 -5.22
C GLU A 165 19.78 -12.87 -4.34
N GLU A 166 20.37 -11.83 -4.92
CA GLU A 166 21.03 -10.75 -4.19
C GLU A 166 20.06 -10.04 -3.23
N LYS A 167 18.81 -9.80 -3.66
CA LYS A 167 17.77 -9.18 -2.82
C LYS A 167 17.35 -10.08 -1.65
N ILE A 168 17.24 -11.39 -1.87
CA ILE A 168 16.92 -12.36 -0.81
C ILE A 168 18.08 -12.44 0.20
N LYS A 169 19.32 -12.52 -0.29
CA LYS A 169 20.52 -12.51 0.54
C LYS A 169 20.59 -11.22 1.37
N HIS A 170 20.35 -10.08 0.73
CA HIS A 170 20.34 -8.78 1.39
C HIS A 170 19.27 -8.68 2.49
N PHE A 171 18.06 -9.17 2.24
CA PHE A 171 17.02 -9.26 3.29
C PHE A 171 17.45 -10.18 4.45
N GLY A 172 18.04 -11.34 4.14
CA GLY A 172 18.59 -12.23 5.17
C GLY A 172 19.68 -11.58 6.01
N GLN A 173 20.53 -10.78 5.37
CA GLN A 173 21.61 -10.04 6.01
C GLN A 173 21.05 -8.95 6.95
N LEU A 174 20.16 -8.09 6.45
CA LEU A 174 19.44 -7.09 7.25
C LEU A 174 18.73 -7.73 8.45
N LYS A 175 18.03 -8.85 8.22
CA LYS A 175 17.35 -9.61 9.27
C LYS A 175 18.35 -10.05 10.34
N SER A 176 19.44 -10.71 9.94
CA SER A 176 20.46 -11.22 10.87
C SER A 176 21.13 -10.11 11.69
N GLU A 177 21.44 -8.98 11.04
CA GLU A 177 22.06 -7.84 11.70
C GLU A 177 21.12 -7.17 12.68
N LEU A 178 19.83 -7.03 12.35
CA LEU A 178 18.82 -6.49 13.27
C LEU A 178 18.63 -7.35 14.51
N PHE A 179 18.76 -8.67 14.39
CA PHE A 179 18.62 -9.61 15.52
C PHE A 179 19.85 -9.72 16.43
N LEU A 180 20.96 -9.05 16.11
CA LEU A 180 22.12 -9.00 17.00
C LEU A 180 21.73 -8.29 18.32
N LYS A 181 22.13 -8.89 19.45
CA LYS A 181 21.76 -8.41 20.79
C LYS A 181 22.34 -7.03 21.13
N ASP A 182 23.50 -6.68 20.57
CA ASP A 182 24.27 -5.48 20.93
C ASP A 182 24.14 -4.35 19.89
N ASN A 183 22.95 -4.18 19.32
CA ASN A 183 22.73 -3.09 18.37
C ASN A 183 22.49 -1.75 19.09
N THR A 184 23.33 -0.77 18.79
CA THR A 184 23.11 0.62 19.20
C THR A 184 21.89 1.22 18.48
N LEU A 185 21.24 2.22 19.09
CA LEU A 185 20.10 2.93 18.47
C LEU A 185 20.44 3.43 17.06
N ARG A 186 21.64 3.98 16.88
CA ARG A 186 22.13 4.45 15.57
C ARG A 186 22.21 3.32 14.54
N LYS A 187 22.70 2.14 14.94
CA LYS A 187 22.78 0.99 14.03
C LYS A 187 21.40 0.46 13.67
N ILE A 188 20.49 0.38 14.64
CA ILE A 188 19.08 0.03 14.40
C ILE A 188 18.49 1.01 13.39
N LEU A 189 18.66 2.32 13.61
CA LEU A 189 18.13 3.35 12.72
C LEU A 189 18.61 3.17 11.27
N CYS A 190 19.91 2.94 11.07
CA CYS A 190 20.48 2.71 9.74
C CYS A 190 19.86 1.47 9.06
N LEU A 191 19.79 0.34 9.77
CA LEU A 191 19.27 -0.92 9.24
C LEU A 191 17.77 -0.83 8.92
N ILE A 192 16.98 -0.16 9.76
CA ILE A 192 15.55 0.07 9.51
C ILE A 192 15.35 1.02 8.33
N THR A 193 16.16 2.07 8.22
CA THR A 193 16.11 2.99 7.08
C THR A 193 16.40 2.26 5.77
N GLU A 194 17.43 1.41 5.75
CA GLU A 194 17.77 0.59 4.59
C GLU A 194 16.64 -0.39 4.23
N LEU A 195 16.05 -1.04 5.23
CA LEU A 195 14.88 -1.90 5.07
C LEU A 195 13.70 -1.13 4.46
N LYS A 196 13.41 0.08 4.96
CA LYS A 196 12.33 0.96 4.47
C LYS A 196 12.52 1.35 3.00
N VAL A 197 13.70 1.84 2.66
CA VAL A 197 14.04 2.29 1.30
C VAL A 197 13.99 1.11 0.32
N THR A 198 14.45 -0.06 0.74
CA THR A 198 14.44 -1.26 -0.09
C THR A 198 13.01 -1.80 -0.27
N ALA A 199 12.19 -1.80 0.78
CA ALA A 199 10.77 -2.18 0.70
C ALA A 199 9.97 -1.28 -0.24
N GLN A 200 10.28 0.02 -0.29
CA GLN A 200 9.60 0.96 -1.18
C GLN A 200 9.84 0.66 -2.67
N LYS A 201 11.02 0.13 -3.01
CA LYS A 201 11.41 -0.14 -4.40
C LYS A 201 11.14 -1.59 -4.82
N ASN A 202 10.82 -2.48 -3.88
CA ASN A 202 10.83 -3.91 -4.12
C ASN A 202 9.74 -4.66 -3.34
N PHE A 203 8.69 -5.06 -4.06
CA PHE A 203 7.60 -5.85 -3.50
C PHE A 203 8.06 -7.20 -2.93
N ILE A 204 9.09 -7.84 -3.52
CA ILE A 204 9.63 -9.12 -3.03
C ILE A 204 10.05 -9.00 -1.56
N LEU A 205 10.61 -7.86 -1.15
CA LEU A 205 11.03 -7.66 0.23
C LEU A 205 9.83 -7.62 1.17
N LYS A 206 8.73 -6.95 0.77
CA LYS A 206 7.49 -6.92 1.55
C LYS A 206 6.89 -8.32 1.69
N ARG A 207 6.94 -9.11 0.62
CA ARG A 207 6.53 -10.53 0.64
C ARG A 207 7.38 -11.36 1.60
N LEU A 208 8.71 -11.22 1.55
CA LEU A 208 9.63 -11.91 2.47
C LEU A 208 9.39 -11.50 3.93
N PHE A 209 9.12 -10.22 4.19
CA PHE A 209 8.74 -9.72 5.50
C PHE A 209 7.51 -10.46 6.04
N TRP A 210 6.44 -10.60 5.25
CA TRP A 210 5.25 -11.36 5.64
C TRP A 210 5.40 -12.88 5.58
N LYS A 211 6.46 -13.43 4.95
CA LYS A 211 6.81 -14.86 5.09
C LYS A 211 7.55 -15.15 6.39
N THR A 212 8.29 -14.19 6.92
CA THR A 212 9.09 -14.33 8.15
C THR A 212 8.56 -13.44 9.26
N SER A 213 7.66 -13.99 10.07
CA SER A 213 6.94 -13.26 11.12
C SER A 213 7.84 -12.68 12.21
N ASP A 214 9.04 -13.23 12.41
CA ASP A 214 10.00 -12.76 13.42
C ASP A 214 10.31 -11.27 13.33
N LEU A 215 10.45 -10.74 12.11
CA LEU A 215 10.85 -9.35 11.91
C LEU A 215 9.72 -8.40 12.30
N PHE A 216 8.47 -8.72 11.96
CA PHE A 216 7.32 -7.97 12.46
C PHE A 216 7.28 -7.96 14.00
N TYR A 217 7.48 -9.12 14.63
CA TYR A 217 7.49 -9.21 16.10
C TYR A 217 8.62 -8.41 16.72
N PHE A 218 9.82 -8.48 16.14
CA PHE A 218 10.97 -7.72 16.59
C PHE A 218 10.71 -6.22 16.57
N LEU A 219 10.20 -5.69 15.45
CA LEU A 219 9.91 -4.27 15.30
C LEU A 219 8.88 -3.78 16.31
N VAL A 220 7.79 -4.53 16.50
CA VAL A 220 6.78 -4.16 17.50
C VAL A 220 7.32 -4.25 18.93
N ASN A 221 8.15 -5.25 19.23
CA ASN A 221 8.79 -5.36 20.54
C ASN A 221 9.76 -4.19 20.81
N LYS A 222 10.46 -3.72 19.78
CA LYS A 222 11.31 -2.52 19.86
C LYS A 222 10.49 -1.25 20.09
N LEU A 223 9.34 -1.11 19.44
CA LEU A 223 8.43 0.01 19.77
C LEU A 223 7.97 -0.04 21.22
N HIS A 224 7.61 -1.22 21.74
CA HIS A 224 7.22 -1.41 23.14
C HIS A 224 8.37 -1.18 24.14
N GLU A 225 9.63 -1.28 23.71
CA GLU A 225 10.79 -0.98 24.55
C GLU A 225 10.91 0.53 24.86
N TYR A 226 10.48 1.36 23.91
CA TYR A 226 10.65 2.82 23.98
C TYR A 226 9.34 3.59 24.17
N LEU A 227 8.17 2.99 23.90
CA LEU A 227 6.87 3.67 23.95
C LEU A 227 5.84 2.95 24.83
N PRO A 228 4.92 3.69 25.48
CA PRO A 228 4.84 5.17 25.55
C PRO A 228 5.87 5.80 26.50
N GLU A 229 6.37 5.02 27.47
CA GLU A 229 7.47 5.35 28.37
C GLU A 229 8.70 4.55 27.97
N SER A 230 9.89 5.16 28.02
CA SER A 230 11.14 4.41 27.82
C SER A 230 11.34 3.43 28.98
N ARG A 231 11.76 2.20 28.66
CA ARG A 231 12.20 1.24 29.67
C ARG A 231 13.49 1.66 30.37
N ASP A 232 14.30 2.52 29.73
CA ASP A 232 15.46 3.10 30.36
C ASP A 232 15.03 4.24 31.29
N LYS A 233 15.14 4.01 32.60
CA LYS A 233 14.83 5.02 33.62
C LYS A 233 15.72 6.25 33.52
N ASN A 234 16.90 6.15 32.90
CA ASN A 234 17.80 7.28 32.67
C ASN A 234 17.31 8.17 31.51
N ALA A 235 16.67 7.60 30.49
CA ALA A 235 16.02 8.33 29.40
C ALA A 235 14.79 9.14 29.87
N LEU A 236 14.25 8.79 31.05
CA LEU A 236 13.18 9.56 31.71
C LEU A 236 13.64 10.94 32.20
N HIS A 237 14.94 11.17 32.29
CA HIS A 237 15.55 12.45 32.69
C HIS A 237 16.43 13.06 31.59
N ASN A 238 16.84 12.28 30.59
CA ASN A 238 17.65 12.74 29.46
C ASN A 238 16.80 12.97 28.20
N ARG A 239 16.46 14.24 27.93
CA ARG A 239 15.65 14.62 26.77
C ARG A 239 16.32 14.36 25.42
N SER A 240 17.65 14.47 25.32
CA SER A 240 18.37 14.17 24.07
C SER A 240 18.27 12.69 23.72
N GLN A 241 18.44 11.80 24.71
CA GLN A 241 18.26 10.37 24.51
C GLN A 241 16.81 10.05 24.13
N ARG A 242 15.84 10.76 24.71
CA ARG A 242 14.43 10.61 24.34
C ARG A 242 14.16 11.00 22.89
N ALA A 243 14.79 12.06 22.39
CA ALA A 243 14.68 12.44 20.99
C ALA A 243 15.23 11.34 20.07
N ASP A 244 16.41 10.78 20.38
CA ASP A 244 17.01 9.67 19.61
C ASP A 244 16.12 8.42 19.57
N GLU A 245 15.50 8.07 20.69
CA GLU A 245 14.53 6.97 20.76
C GLU A 245 13.32 7.22 19.85
N LEU A 246 12.75 8.43 19.90
CA LEU A 246 11.58 8.78 19.09
C LEU A 246 11.90 8.75 17.60
N VAL A 247 13.07 9.19 17.17
CA VAL A 247 13.52 9.08 15.77
C VAL A 247 13.51 7.62 15.32
N VAL A 248 14.03 6.70 16.15
CA VAL A 248 14.01 5.26 15.85
C VAL A 248 12.58 4.72 15.80
N CYS A 249 11.71 5.11 16.74
CA CYS A 249 10.32 4.70 16.76
C CYS A 249 9.54 5.15 15.52
N ILE A 250 9.70 6.42 15.12
CA ILE A 250 9.11 6.99 13.91
C ILE A 250 9.56 6.18 12.69
N GLU A 251 10.86 5.90 12.58
CA GLU A 251 11.43 5.15 11.46
C GLU A 251 10.88 3.71 11.39
N ILE A 252 10.70 3.05 12.54
CA ILE A 252 10.06 1.72 12.62
C ILE A 252 8.59 1.78 12.19
N ILE A 253 7.82 2.76 12.68
CA ILE A 253 6.39 2.91 12.33
C ILE A 253 6.23 3.18 10.83
N GLN A 254 7.05 4.07 10.26
CA GLN A 254 7.06 4.32 8.82
C GLN A 254 7.40 3.05 8.04
N THR A 255 8.37 2.27 8.51
CA THR A 255 8.76 0.99 7.88
C THR A 255 7.62 -0.01 7.91
N LEU A 256 6.96 -0.18 9.06
CA LEU A 256 5.75 -1.02 9.17
C LEU A 256 4.68 -0.54 8.19
N GLY A 257 4.41 0.77 8.10
CA GLY A 257 3.46 1.32 7.14
C GLY A 257 3.81 0.96 5.68
N ARG A 258 5.10 0.95 5.33
CA ARG A 258 5.56 0.50 4.00
C ARG A 258 5.37 -1.00 3.78
N MET A 259 5.45 -1.82 4.83
CA MET A 259 5.20 -3.26 4.73
C MET A 259 3.70 -3.58 4.61
N PHE A 260 2.83 -2.80 5.26
CA PHE A 260 1.37 -2.96 5.13
C PHE A 260 0.86 -2.53 3.74
N ARG A 261 1.37 -1.42 3.22
CA ARG A 261 0.92 -0.84 1.96
C ARG A 261 1.23 -1.72 0.74
N GLU A 262 0.25 -1.88 -0.15
CA GLU A 262 0.32 -2.69 -1.38
C GLU A 262 0.56 -4.18 -1.12
N THR A 263 0.19 -4.70 0.05
CA THR A 263 0.32 -6.14 0.39
C THR A 263 -1.05 -6.79 0.59
N GLU A 264 -2.09 -6.25 -0.04
CA GLU A 264 -3.46 -6.79 0.03
C GLU A 264 -3.55 -8.24 -0.44
N THR A 265 -2.63 -8.62 -1.32
CA THR A 265 -2.56 -9.90 -2.01
C THR A 265 -1.76 -10.94 -1.24
N GLU A 266 -1.08 -10.59 -0.16
CA GLU A 266 -0.27 -11.51 0.64
C GLU A 266 -1.12 -12.14 1.74
N SER A 267 -1.69 -13.32 1.47
CA SER A 267 -2.55 -14.07 2.39
C SER A 267 -1.89 -14.39 3.74
N LEU A 268 -0.55 -14.54 3.77
CA LEU A 268 0.23 -14.77 4.99
C LEU A 268 0.18 -13.61 5.99
N ARG A 269 -0.08 -12.38 5.53
CA ARG A 269 -0.20 -11.19 6.39
C ARG A 269 -1.31 -11.38 7.43
N LEU A 270 -2.50 -11.79 7.00
CA LEU A 270 -3.62 -12.05 7.91
C LEU A 270 -3.31 -13.21 8.86
N ASN A 271 -2.65 -14.27 8.37
CA ASN A 271 -2.26 -15.40 9.21
C ASN A 271 -1.29 -14.98 10.34
N ILE A 272 -0.32 -14.12 10.05
CA ILE A 272 0.61 -13.59 11.07
C ILE A 272 -0.13 -12.75 12.11
N LEU A 273 -1.03 -11.88 11.66
CA LEU A 273 -1.84 -11.03 12.54
C LEU A 273 -2.79 -11.87 13.42
N ALA A 274 -3.35 -12.98 12.90
CA ALA A 274 -4.13 -13.94 13.68
C ALA A 274 -3.27 -14.72 14.68
N ALA A 275 -2.10 -15.20 14.25
CA ALA A 275 -1.27 -16.11 15.04
C ALA A 275 -0.74 -15.45 16.32
N LYS A 276 -0.50 -14.13 16.29
CA LYS A 276 -0.01 -13.36 17.44
C LYS A 276 -0.84 -12.09 17.65
N LYS A 277 -2.13 -12.26 17.95
CA LYS A 277 -3.04 -11.15 18.29
C LYS A 277 -2.47 -10.22 19.36
N GLY A 278 -1.75 -10.75 20.34
CA GLY A 278 -1.09 -9.96 21.39
C GLY A 278 -0.10 -8.92 20.83
N THR A 279 0.68 -9.28 19.81
CA THR A 279 1.61 -8.33 19.19
C THR A 279 0.88 -7.23 18.42
N LEU A 280 -0.19 -7.58 17.70
CA LEU A 280 -1.04 -6.59 17.04
C LEU A 280 -1.69 -5.64 18.05
N PHE A 281 -2.19 -6.17 19.17
CA PHE A 281 -2.77 -5.35 20.24
C PHE A 281 -1.77 -4.39 20.85
N ASN A 282 -0.55 -4.87 21.13
CA ASN A 282 0.52 -4.00 21.59
C ASN A 282 0.81 -2.88 20.59
N LEU A 283 0.89 -3.20 19.30
CA LEU A 283 1.07 -2.19 18.25
C LEU A 283 -0.09 -1.18 18.24
N LEU A 284 -1.34 -1.64 18.28
CA LEU A 284 -2.51 -0.74 18.30
C LEU A 284 -2.48 0.20 19.50
N VAL A 285 -2.17 -0.30 20.70
CA VAL A 285 -2.04 0.52 21.91
C VAL A 285 -0.93 1.55 21.77
N ILE A 286 0.23 1.17 21.21
CA ILE A 286 1.33 2.11 20.95
C ILE A 286 0.87 3.24 20.03
N LEU A 287 0.23 2.92 18.90
CA LEU A 287 -0.18 3.93 17.91
C LEU A 287 -1.19 4.95 18.43
N ILE A 288 -2.05 4.56 19.38
CA ILE A 288 -3.03 5.47 20.00
C ILE A 288 -2.50 6.16 21.26
N SER A 289 -1.30 5.80 21.73
CA SER A 289 -0.70 6.40 22.92
C SER A 289 0.18 7.58 22.56
N GLU A 290 0.10 8.64 23.37
CA GLU A 290 1.01 9.77 23.26
C GLU A 290 2.38 9.41 23.88
N PRO A 291 3.50 9.69 23.21
CA PRO A 291 4.82 9.47 23.79
C PRO A 291 5.03 10.37 25.01
N GLN A 292 5.50 9.82 26.12
CA GLN A 292 5.81 10.62 27.30
C GLN A 292 7.15 11.35 27.13
N ILE A 293 7.18 12.61 27.59
CA ILE A 293 8.35 13.48 27.60
C ILE A 293 8.81 13.71 29.06
N PRO A 294 10.12 13.68 29.34
CA PRO A 294 10.69 14.19 30.60
C PRO A 294 10.27 15.63 30.91
N LYS A 295 9.60 15.86 32.05
CA LYS A 295 9.23 17.22 32.50
C LYS A 295 10.50 18.06 32.75
N SER A 296 10.46 19.36 32.43
CA SER A 296 11.48 20.33 32.90
C SER A 296 11.51 20.31 34.42
N GLY A 297 12.70 20.09 34.99
CA GLY A 297 12.90 20.36 36.42
C GLY A 297 12.71 21.86 36.71
N PRO A 298 12.36 22.24 37.95
CA PRO A 298 12.37 23.65 38.33
C PRO A 298 13.79 24.19 38.23
N VAL A 299 13.98 25.24 37.45
CA VAL A 299 15.23 26.00 37.37
C VAL A 299 15.42 26.70 38.73
N PHE A 300 16.29 26.16 39.57
CA PHE A 300 16.80 26.91 40.73
C PHE A 300 17.99 27.75 40.25
N ASP A 301 17.94 29.04 40.59
CA ASP A 301 18.87 30.09 40.15
C ASP A 301 20.35 29.69 40.22
N ILE A 302 21.13 30.13 39.21
CA ILE A 302 22.38 30.91 39.31
C ILE A 302 22.95 31.13 37.88
N GLN A 303 22.78 32.34 37.37
CA GLN A 303 23.77 33.16 36.65
C GLN A 303 24.57 32.59 35.45
N LEU A 304 24.08 31.57 34.73
CA LEU A 304 24.56 31.12 33.41
C LEU A 304 23.43 31.00 32.35
N VAL A 305 22.37 31.79 32.54
CA VAL A 305 21.02 31.50 32.03
C VAL A 305 20.81 31.76 30.54
N ALA A 306 21.61 32.59 29.86
CA ALA A 306 21.31 32.96 28.47
C ALA A 306 21.53 31.81 27.46
N ASP A 307 22.65 31.10 27.53
CA ASP A 307 22.97 30.04 26.55
C ASP A 307 22.26 28.72 26.88
N SER A 308 22.05 28.41 28.16
CA SER A 308 21.35 27.18 28.57
C SER A 308 19.85 27.24 28.29
N THR A 309 19.21 28.41 28.45
CA THR A 309 17.77 28.55 28.16
C THR A 309 17.48 28.52 26.67
N LEU A 310 18.35 29.10 25.83
CA LEU A 310 18.21 29.03 24.37
C LEU A 310 18.37 27.60 23.84
N VAL A 311 19.34 26.84 24.37
CA VAL A 311 19.52 25.42 24.01
C VAL A 311 18.34 24.58 24.50
N GLU A 312 17.84 24.80 25.72
CA GLU A 312 16.69 24.07 26.25
C GLU A 312 15.39 24.35 25.47
N MET A 313 15.13 25.62 25.12
CA MET A 313 14.01 25.99 24.24
C MET A 313 14.09 25.32 22.87
N SER A 314 15.29 25.24 22.28
CA SER A 314 15.48 24.61 20.97
C SER A 314 15.21 23.11 20.98
N LEU A 315 15.55 22.43 22.08
CA LEU A 315 15.37 20.99 22.23
C LEU A 315 13.91 20.64 22.53
N ASP A 316 13.20 21.49 23.29
CA ASP A 316 11.77 21.34 23.50
C ASP A 316 10.98 21.51 22.19
N ASP A 317 11.34 22.48 21.35
CA ASP A 317 10.76 22.64 20.01
C ASP A 317 11.03 21.43 19.10
N GLU A 318 12.26 20.89 19.13
CA GLU A 318 12.62 19.67 18.39
C GLU A 318 11.78 18.47 18.85
N LEU A 319 11.63 18.30 20.16
CA LEU A 319 10.87 17.18 20.72
C LEU A 319 9.37 17.28 20.42
N GLN A 320 8.80 18.48 20.45
CA GLN A 320 7.42 18.73 20.02
C GLN A 320 7.22 18.41 18.53
N LYS A 321 8.22 18.74 17.70
CA LYS A 321 8.20 18.38 16.28
C LYS A 321 8.25 16.86 16.08
N LEU A 322 9.09 16.15 16.84
CA LEU A 322 9.16 14.68 16.80
C LEU A 322 7.85 14.04 17.25
N ILE A 323 7.17 14.57 18.27
CA ILE A 323 5.85 14.06 18.67
C ILE A 323 4.81 14.28 17.58
N LEU A 324 4.81 15.45 16.93
CA LEU A 324 3.93 15.67 15.81
C LEU A 324 4.19 14.66 14.69
N GLU A 325 5.46 14.44 14.33
CA GLU A 325 5.83 13.45 13.30
C GLU A 325 5.45 12.02 13.72
N TYR A 326 5.62 11.67 14.99
CA TYR A 326 5.13 10.41 15.55
C TYR A 326 3.63 10.28 15.40
N THR A 327 2.84 11.27 15.79
CA THR A 327 1.37 11.21 15.67
C THR A 327 0.91 11.10 14.21
N ASP A 328 1.56 11.83 13.30
CA ASP A 328 1.27 11.78 11.86
C ASP A 328 1.56 10.37 11.30
N THR A 329 2.70 9.78 11.67
CA THR A 329 3.10 8.45 11.20
C THR A 329 2.31 7.32 11.85
N ALA A 330 1.95 7.44 13.13
CA ALA A 330 1.08 6.52 13.84
C ALA A 330 -0.33 6.51 13.23
N THR A 331 -0.87 7.68 12.90
CA THR A 331 -2.14 7.84 12.19
C THR A 331 -2.11 7.13 10.84
N ALA A 332 -1.02 7.32 10.07
CA ALA A 332 -0.86 6.67 8.78
C ALA A 332 -0.81 5.14 8.90
N LEU A 333 -0.07 4.59 9.89
CA LEU A 333 0.00 3.14 10.10
C LEU A 333 -1.34 2.57 10.61
N LEU A 334 -2.02 3.27 11.53
CA LEU A 334 -3.34 2.84 12.00
C LEU A 334 -4.34 2.76 10.84
N TYR A 335 -4.32 3.76 9.95
CA TYR A 335 -5.11 3.73 8.72
C TYR A 335 -4.83 2.48 7.88
N GLU A 336 -3.55 2.15 7.62
CA GLU A 336 -3.18 0.95 6.84
C GLU A 336 -3.69 -0.33 7.52
N ILE A 337 -3.59 -0.43 8.86
CA ILE A 337 -4.13 -1.58 9.62
C ILE A 337 -5.66 -1.65 9.47
N LEU A 338 -6.38 -0.53 9.57
CA LEU A 338 -7.83 -0.53 9.39
C LEU A 338 -8.24 -0.98 7.99
N LEU A 339 -7.48 -0.61 6.95
CA LEU A 339 -7.72 -1.11 5.59
C LEU A 339 -7.58 -2.63 5.51
N VAL A 340 -6.56 -3.22 6.14
CA VAL A 340 -6.37 -4.68 6.15
C VAL A 340 -7.61 -5.40 6.71
N PHE A 341 -8.20 -4.86 7.77
CA PHE A 341 -9.38 -5.45 8.43
C PHE A 341 -10.70 -5.08 7.76
N GLN A 342 -10.71 -4.06 6.90
CA GLN A 342 -11.82 -3.84 5.98
C GLN A 342 -11.78 -4.83 4.82
N GLN A 343 -10.58 -5.09 4.27
CA GLN A 343 -10.35 -6.01 3.15
C GLN A 343 -10.54 -7.48 3.55
N GLY A 344 -10.16 -7.86 4.78
CA GLY A 344 -10.33 -9.21 5.31
C GLY A 344 -11.80 -9.68 5.30
N ASN A 345 -12.76 -8.75 5.36
CA ASN A 345 -14.19 -9.06 5.22
C ASN A 345 -14.63 -9.33 3.76
N ILE A 346 -13.85 -8.90 2.76
CA ILE A 346 -14.21 -8.99 1.33
C ILE A 346 -13.70 -10.31 0.70
N GLY A 347 -12.59 -10.87 1.23
CA GLY A 347 -11.90 -12.02 0.61
C GLY A 347 -11.94 -13.34 1.36
N LEU A 348 -12.37 -13.37 2.63
CA LEU A 348 -12.55 -14.61 3.38
C LEU A 348 -13.90 -14.58 4.09
N GLU A 349 -14.70 -15.63 3.92
CA GLU A 349 -15.98 -15.88 4.63
C GLU A 349 -15.84 -15.98 6.16
N SER A 350 -14.66 -15.68 6.72
CA SER A 350 -14.40 -15.75 8.16
C SER A 350 -14.61 -14.37 8.81
N THR A 351 -15.52 -14.30 9.77
CA THR A 351 -15.76 -13.15 10.67
C THR A 351 -14.56 -12.78 11.56
N LYS A 352 -13.41 -13.47 11.42
CA LYS A 352 -12.25 -13.37 12.31
C LYS A 352 -11.51 -12.02 12.20
N PHE A 353 -11.68 -11.29 11.10
CA PHE A 353 -10.94 -10.06 10.79
C PHE A 353 -11.86 -8.92 10.39
N ALA A 354 -12.92 -8.70 11.17
CA ALA A 354 -13.81 -7.57 10.96
C ALA A 354 -13.25 -6.29 11.59
N ILE A 355 -13.38 -5.16 10.88
CA ILE A 355 -13.07 -3.83 11.42
C ILE A 355 -13.81 -3.52 12.73
N SER A 356 -15.00 -4.07 12.93
CA SER A 356 -15.76 -3.96 14.19
C SER A 356 -15.03 -4.56 15.39
N TRP A 357 -14.23 -5.61 15.19
CA TRP A 357 -13.42 -6.21 16.25
C TRP A 357 -12.27 -5.31 16.68
N ILE A 358 -11.55 -4.71 15.73
CA ILE A 358 -10.53 -3.70 16.04
C ILE A 358 -11.16 -2.53 16.78
N MET A 359 -12.31 -2.04 16.33
CA MET A 359 -12.97 -0.90 16.94
C MET A 359 -13.44 -1.19 18.36
N SER A 360 -13.94 -2.39 18.63
CA SER A 360 -14.24 -2.87 19.98
C SER A 360 -12.99 -2.89 20.88
N PHE A 361 -11.87 -3.40 20.36
CA PHE A 361 -10.60 -3.38 21.08
C PHE A 361 -10.10 -1.95 21.36
N LEU A 362 -10.03 -1.10 20.34
CA LEU A 362 -9.59 0.29 20.48
C LEU A 362 -10.44 1.05 21.49
N GLN A 363 -11.75 0.86 21.48
CA GLN A 363 -12.66 1.47 22.45
C GLN A 363 -12.37 1.05 23.90
N SER A 364 -11.87 -0.17 24.11
CA SER A 364 -11.50 -0.65 25.44
C SER A 364 -10.16 -0.10 25.95
N CYS A 365 -9.38 0.56 25.10
CA CYS A 365 -8.07 1.11 25.45
C CYS A 365 -8.21 2.56 25.96
N PRO A 366 -7.74 2.88 27.19
CA PRO A 366 -7.84 4.24 27.74
C PRO A 366 -7.32 5.39 26.83
N PRO A 367 -6.20 5.25 26.09
CA PRO A 367 -5.67 6.35 25.27
C PRO A 367 -6.53 6.73 24.06
N ILE A 368 -7.52 5.92 23.67
CA ILE A 368 -8.29 6.13 22.43
C ILE A 368 -9.03 7.47 22.40
N ILE A 369 -9.51 7.93 23.55
CA ILE A 369 -10.25 9.18 23.67
C ILE A 369 -9.31 10.37 23.38
N THR A 370 -8.14 10.39 23.99
CA THR A 370 -7.10 11.40 23.76
C THR A 370 -6.59 11.37 22.33
N PHE A 371 -6.47 10.18 21.74
CA PHE A 371 -6.10 10.01 20.33
C PHE A 371 -7.16 10.56 19.37
N VAL A 372 -8.44 10.27 19.59
CA VAL A 372 -9.52 10.83 18.76
C VAL A 372 -9.56 12.36 18.90
N ALA A 373 -9.37 12.88 20.12
CA ALA A 373 -9.27 14.31 20.37
C ALA A 373 -8.11 14.96 19.59
N SER A 374 -6.94 14.30 19.55
CA SER A 374 -5.77 14.80 18.83
C SER A 374 -6.00 14.78 17.31
N ILE A 375 -6.65 13.76 16.76
CA ILE A 375 -7.06 13.72 15.34
C ILE A 375 -7.97 14.90 15.01
N VAL A 376 -9.04 15.13 15.80
CA VAL A 376 -9.96 16.25 15.53
C VAL A 376 -9.22 17.59 15.59
N LYS A 377 -8.36 17.79 16.59
CA LYS A 377 -7.52 18.99 16.70
C LYS A 377 -6.62 19.19 15.47
N GLN A 378 -6.02 18.12 14.96
CA GLN A 378 -5.18 18.17 13.75
C GLN A 378 -6.00 18.48 12.49
N VAL A 379 -7.19 17.89 12.35
CA VAL A 379 -8.11 18.16 11.23
C VAL A 379 -8.54 19.63 11.25
N VAL A 380 -8.95 20.15 12.41
CA VAL A 380 -9.29 21.58 12.59
C VAL A 380 -8.10 22.44 12.18
N LYS A 381 -6.90 22.19 12.72
CA LYS A 381 -5.68 22.93 12.34
C LYS A 381 -5.39 22.86 10.85
N GLY A 382 -5.62 21.71 10.22
CA GLY A 382 -5.44 21.49 8.79
C GLY A 382 -6.42 22.30 7.92
N LEU A 383 -7.66 22.46 8.37
CA LEU A 383 -8.72 23.17 7.64
C LEU A 383 -8.88 24.65 8.01
N SER A 384 -8.31 25.08 9.14
CA SER A 384 -8.33 26.47 9.59
C SER A 384 -7.72 27.45 8.57
N ALA A 385 -8.21 28.69 8.63
CA ALA A 385 -8.11 29.74 7.61
C ALA A 385 -6.70 30.34 7.38
N SER A 386 -5.69 29.53 7.07
CA SER A 386 -4.53 30.03 6.34
C SER A 386 -4.75 29.92 4.83
N PHE A 387 -4.30 30.91 4.06
CA PHE A 387 -4.45 30.94 2.60
C PHE A 387 -3.57 29.93 1.85
N GLN A 388 -2.84 29.08 2.57
CA GLN A 388 -1.93 28.10 1.98
C GLN A 388 -2.68 26.81 1.60
N LEU A 389 -2.37 26.28 0.42
CA LEU A 389 -2.87 24.97 0.00
C LEU A 389 -2.15 23.84 0.75
N LEU A 390 -2.85 22.73 0.97
CA LEU A 390 -2.25 21.55 1.60
C LEU A 390 -1.17 20.94 0.69
N SER A 391 -0.02 20.60 1.28
CA SER A 391 0.99 19.78 0.59
C SER A 391 0.45 18.37 0.31
N PRO A 392 1.01 17.62 -0.66
CA PRO A 392 0.52 16.28 -0.98
C PRO A 392 0.51 15.33 0.23
N GLY A 393 1.55 15.37 1.06
CA GLY A 393 1.62 14.56 2.29
C GLY A 393 0.55 14.93 3.31
N ARG A 394 0.27 16.23 3.48
CA ARG A 394 -0.78 16.71 4.40
C ARG A 394 -2.17 16.38 3.89
N ALA A 395 -2.40 16.40 2.58
CA ALA A 395 -3.67 16.01 1.99
C ALA A 395 -3.94 14.50 2.16
N VAL A 396 -2.91 13.65 2.00
CA VAL A 396 -3.01 12.21 2.30
C VAL A 396 -3.31 11.99 3.78
N LEU A 397 -2.60 12.67 4.68
CA LEU A 397 -2.84 12.55 6.12
C LEU A 397 -4.26 12.97 6.50
N LEU A 398 -4.77 14.06 5.91
CA LEU A 398 -6.15 14.51 6.13
C LEU A 398 -7.17 13.44 5.71
N TYR A 399 -6.96 12.79 4.56
CA TYR A 399 -7.78 11.65 4.14
C TYR A 399 -7.73 10.50 5.15
N GLN A 400 -6.54 10.14 5.64
CA GLN A 400 -6.36 9.07 6.63
C GLN A 400 -7.06 9.39 7.95
N GLN A 401 -6.97 10.64 8.42
CA GLN A 401 -7.67 11.13 9.61
C GLN A 401 -9.19 11.02 9.46
N PHE A 402 -9.76 11.47 8.33
CA PHE A 402 -11.20 11.33 8.08
C PHE A 402 -11.63 9.87 8.00
N TYR A 403 -10.78 8.99 7.47
CA TYR A 403 -11.09 7.57 7.38
C TYR A 403 -11.16 6.93 8.77
N ILE A 404 -10.23 7.28 9.66
CA ILE A 404 -10.25 6.84 11.05
C ILE A 404 -11.50 7.39 11.75
N LEU A 405 -11.81 8.68 11.61
CA LEU A 405 -13.01 9.28 12.20
C LEU A 405 -14.30 8.62 11.71
N LYS A 406 -14.43 8.37 10.39
CA LYS A 406 -15.53 7.59 9.82
C LYS A 406 -15.62 6.22 10.47
N SER A 407 -14.49 5.54 10.62
CA SER A 407 -14.45 4.20 11.21
C SER A 407 -14.91 4.21 12.67
N CYS A 408 -14.48 5.20 13.47
CA CYS A 408 -14.97 5.41 14.83
C CYS A 408 -16.49 5.65 14.86
N LEU A 409 -16.99 6.54 14.00
CA LEU A 409 -18.42 6.88 13.92
C LEU A 409 -19.32 5.72 13.47
N GLN A 410 -18.81 4.87 12.57
CA GLN A 410 -19.58 3.80 11.94
C GLN A 410 -19.56 2.50 12.75
N TYR A 411 -18.44 2.16 13.39
CA TYR A 411 -18.22 0.85 13.99
C TYR A 411 -18.12 0.86 15.53
N SER A 412 -18.11 2.02 16.19
CA SER A 412 -18.14 2.13 17.64
C SER A 412 -19.21 3.12 18.10
N LYS A 413 -20.21 2.64 18.84
CA LYS A 413 -21.28 3.50 19.37
C LYS A 413 -20.74 4.52 20.36
N THR A 414 -19.86 4.10 21.26
CA THR A 414 -19.29 4.97 22.31
C THR A 414 -18.37 6.04 21.74
N LEU A 415 -17.50 5.70 20.77
CA LEU A 415 -16.67 6.70 20.12
C LEU A 415 -17.53 7.66 19.26
N ALA A 416 -18.58 7.15 18.61
CA ALA A 416 -19.50 7.99 17.86
C ALA A 416 -20.23 9.00 18.78
N GLU A 417 -20.70 8.56 19.94
CA GLU A 417 -21.31 9.45 20.95
C GLU A 417 -20.31 10.46 21.49
N TYR A 418 -19.09 10.04 21.81
CA TYR A 418 -18.02 10.94 22.25
C TYR A 418 -17.74 12.04 21.20
N ILE A 419 -17.60 11.67 19.93
CA ILE A 419 -17.36 12.63 18.84
C ILE A 419 -18.54 13.59 18.68
N ARG A 420 -19.78 13.08 18.67
CA ARG A 420 -20.99 13.91 18.51
C ARG A 420 -21.24 14.84 19.70
N ASN A 421 -20.85 14.45 20.91
CA ASN A 421 -21.10 15.26 22.10
C ASN A 421 -20.03 16.34 22.30
N ASN A 422 -18.77 16.05 21.96
CA ASN A 422 -17.66 16.94 22.28
C ASN A 422 -17.17 17.79 21.10
N TYR A 423 -17.37 17.33 19.85
CA TYR A 423 -16.76 17.97 18.68
C TYR A 423 -17.77 18.51 17.65
N ARG A 424 -19.06 18.52 17.98
CA ARG A 424 -20.12 18.91 17.05
C ARG A 424 -19.98 20.34 16.54
N GLU A 425 -19.56 21.25 17.42
CA GLU A 425 -19.37 22.65 17.05
C GLU A 425 -18.12 22.82 16.16
N GLU A 426 -17.07 22.04 16.37
CA GLU A 426 -15.90 22.00 15.50
C GLU A 426 -16.27 21.53 14.09
N PHE A 427 -17.13 20.51 13.99
CA PHE A 427 -17.72 20.08 12.72
C PHE A 427 -18.61 21.15 12.07
N ARG A 428 -19.28 21.96 12.88
CA ARG A 428 -20.14 23.03 12.38
C ARG A 428 -19.36 24.25 11.88
N TYR A 429 -18.31 24.66 12.59
CA TYR A 429 -17.63 25.95 12.34
C TYR A 429 -16.27 25.84 11.66
N PHE A 430 -15.55 24.73 11.84
CA PHE A 430 -14.17 24.60 11.32
C PHE A 430 -14.02 23.48 10.28
N ILE A 431 -14.75 22.38 10.44
CA ILE A 431 -14.65 21.19 9.57
C ILE A 431 -15.88 21.16 8.65
N HIS A 432 -15.96 22.10 7.69
CA HIS A 432 -17.08 22.19 6.74
C HIS A 432 -16.60 22.23 5.27
N MET A 433 -17.51 21.97 4.32
CA MET A 433 -17.18 21.85 2.88
C MET A 433 -16.39 23.04 2.31
N PRO A 434 -16.81 24.30 2.55
CA PRO A 434 -16.04 25.44 2.05
C PRO A 434 -14.60 25.52 2.56
N ALA A 435 -14.29 24.98 3.75
CA ALA A 435 -12.93 24.97 4.29
C ALA A 435 -12.09 23.91 3.57
N LEU A 436 -12.67 22.73 3.29
CA LEU A 436 -11.99 21.67 2.54
C LEU A 436 -11.66 22.11 1.11
N GLU A 437 -12.63 22.67 0.38
CA GLU A 437 -12.45 23.09 -1.02
C GLU A 437 -11.40 24.20 -1.18
N LYS A 438 -11.30 25.11 -0.19
CA LYS A 438 -10.28 26.16 -0.18
C LYS A 438 -8.86 25.61 0.06
N ARG A 439 -8.73 24.45 0.70
CA ARG A 439 -7.46 23.91 1.20
C ARG A 439 -6.92 22.77 0.34
N LEU A 440 -7.81 21.98 -0.28
CA LEU A 440 -7.48 20.78 -1.02
C LEU A 440 -7.42 21.05 -2.54
N PRO A 441 -6.24 21.01 -3.17
CA PRO A 441 -6.10 21.28 -4.61
C PRO A 441 -6.89 20.29 -5.48
N LEU A 442 -7.60 20.80 -6.48
CA LEU A 442 -8.34 19.98 -7.45
C LEU A 442 -7.44 19.06 -8.31
N CYS A 443 -6.15 19.38 -8.42
CA CYS A 443 -5.20 18.58 -9.19
C CYS A 443 -4.73 17.31 -8.47
N TYR A 444 -5.00 17.15 -7.17
CA TYR A 444 -4.60 15.95 -6.45
C TYR A 444 -5.53 14.77 -6.78
N PRO A 445 -4.99 13.57 -7.09
CA PRO A 445 -5.82 12.40 -7.39
C PRO A 445 -6.75 11.99 -6.23
N ILE A 446 -6.35 12.31 -4.99
CA ILE A 446 -7.11 12.00 -3.77
C ILE A 446 -8.23 13.01 -3.49
N THR A 447 -8.39 14.07 -4.29
CA THR A 447 -9.34 15.14 -3.97
C THR A 447 -10.78 14.64 -3.99
N GLN A 448 -11.21 13.98 -5.06
CA GLN A 448 -12.56 13.42 -5.13
C GLN A 448 -12.82 12.37 -4.04
N PRO A 449 -11.94 11.37 -3.81
CA PRO A 449 -12.09 10.43 -2.69
C PRO A 449 -12.19 11.12 -1.32
N THR A 450 -11.35 12.14 -1.06
CA THR A 450 -11.38 12.89 0.20
C THR A 450 -12.69 13.65 0.36
N THR A 451 -13.18 14.32 -0.69
CA THR A 451 -14.46 15.03 -0.65
C THR A 451 -15.61 14.08 -0.36
N GLN A 452 -15.65 12.90 -0.99
CA GLN A 452 -16.68 11.89 -0.72
C GLN A 452 -16.64 11.39 0.72
N LEU A 453 -15.45 11.00 1.19
CA LEU A 453 -15.24 10.56 2.56
C LEU A 453 -15.65 11.62 3.59
N PHE A 454 -15.34 12.88 3.29
CA PHE A 454 -15.69 14.02 4.12
C PHE A 454 -17.22 14.21 4.23
N HIS A 455 -17.96 14.10 3.12
CA HIS A 455 -19.43 14.12 3.14
C HIS A 455 -20.00 13.02 4.05
N GLU A 456 -19.43 11.81 3.98
CA GLU A 456 -19.88 10.69 4.81
C GLU A 456 -19.64 10.94 6.30
N VAL A 457 -18.48 11.50 6.66
CA VAL A 457 -18.16 11.87 8.05
C VAL A 457 -19.14 12.91 8.56
N LEU A 458 -19.38 14.00 7.82
CA LEU A 458 -20.35 15.03 8.23
C LEU A 458 -21.74 14.44 8.45
N LYS A 459 -22.21 13.60 7.52
CA LYS A 459 -23.50 12.91 7.64
C LYS A 459 -23.58 12.05 8.91
N LEU A 460 -22.50 11.33 9.25
CA LEU A 460 -22.45 10.47 10.44
C LEU A 460 -22.41 11.27 11.75
N VAL A 461 -21.82 12.46 11.75
CA VAL A 461 -21.81 13.38 12.89
C VAL A 461 -23.18 14.05 13.08
N GLU A 462 -23.85 14.42 11.99
CA GLU A 462 -25.16 15.08 12.02
C GLU A 462 -26.34 14.15 12.33
N GLN A 463 -26.17 12.83 12.18
CA GLN A 463 -27.18 11.84 12.57
C GLN A 463 -27.59 12.01 14.03
N LYS A 464 -28.80 12.55 14.26
CA LYS A 464 -29.43 12.59 15.58
C LYS A 464 -29.62 11.16 16.07
N GLN A 465 -29.33 10.90 17.35
CA GLN A 465 -29.67 9.65 18.00
C GLN A 465 -31.15 9.34 17.74
N SER A 466 -31.42 8.21 17.09
CA SER A 466 -32.73 7.57 17.23
C SER A 466 -32.82 7.13 18.69
N VAL A 467 -33.43 7.96 19.52
CA VAL A 467 -33.89 7.57 20.85
C VAL A 467 -34.85 6.42 20.60
N LYS A 468 -34.40 5.19 20.85
CA LYS A 468 -35.32 4.09 21.06
C LYS A 468 -35.95 4.34 22.43
N CYS A 469 -37.13 4.96 22.41
CA CYS A 469 -38.04 4.96 23.55
C CYS A 469 -38.39 3.53 23.96
#